data_AF-A0A7V8JW17-F1
#
_entry.id   AF-A0A7V8JW17-F1
#
_cell.length_a   1.000
_cell.length_b   1.000
_cell.length_c   1.000
_cell.angle_alpha   90.00
_cell.angle_beta   90.00
_cell.angle_gamma   90.00
#
_symmetry.space_group_name_H-M   'P 1'
#
loop_
_entity.id
_entity.type
_entity.pdbx_description
1 polymer ?
#
loop_
_entity_poly.entity_id
_entity_poly.type
_entity_poly.pdbx_seq_one_letter_code
_entity_poly.pdbx_strand_id
1 'polypeptide(L)'
;MDFRWSIIQGYAPLFAKGVLMTLQVSLISIVIGTLIGLLVGMLRLADVRHGPWKWPLKAARWLAGFYVAFFRGTPLFVQIMLVHFAVMPALVH
;
A
#
# COMPACT_ATOMS: atom_id res chain seq x y z
N MET A 1 42.31 -9.19 -7.77
CA MET A 1 41.13 -9.36 -6.89
C MET A 1 40.12 -10.16 -7.68
N ASP A 2 40.14 -11.48 -7.55
CA ASP A 2 39.31 -12.36 -8.37
C ASP A 2 37.92 -12.53 -7.77
N PHE A 3 36.90 -12.56 -8.62
CA PHE A 3 35.52 -12.65 -8.20
C PHE A 3 35.23 -14.04 -7.61
N ARG A 4 34.90 -14.10 -6.31
CA ARG A 4 34.74 -15.36 -5.56
C ARG A 4 33.32 -15.93 -5.67
N TRP A 5 33.03 -16.60 -6.79
CA TRP A 5 31.74 -17.23 -7.09
C TRP A 5 31.26 -18.27 -6.04
N SER A 6 32.18 -18.92 -5.33
CA SER A 6 31.87 -19.90 -4.28
C SER A 6 31.12 -19.30 -3.08
N ILE A 7 31.30 -17.99 -2.82
CA ILE A 7 30.58 -17.29 -1.75
C ILE A 7 29.10 -17.15 -2.13
N ILE A 8 28.82 -16.81 -3.39
CA ILE A 8 27.45 -16.58 -3.89
C ILE A 8 26.63 -17.87 -3.85
N GLN A 9 27.24 -19.02 -4.17
CA GLN A 9 26.58 -20.33 -4.05
C GLN A 9 26.15 -20.65 -2.61
N GLY A 10 26.93 -20.24 -1.60
CA GLY A 10 26.55 -20.38 -0.19
C GLY A 10 25.34 -19.53 0.22
N TYR A 11 25.16 -18.36 -0.40
CA TYR A 11 24.03 -17.45 -0.14
C TYR A 11 22.83 -17.65 -1.08
N ALA A 12 22.96 -18.46 -2.13
CA ALA A 12 21.89 -18.80 -3.06
C ALA A 12 20.54 -19.15 -2.39
N PRO A 13 20.48 -19.98 -1.32
CA PRO A 13 19.20 -20.26 -0.63
C PRO A 13 18.61 -19.02 0.06
N LEU A 14 19.44 -18.11 0.58
CA LEU A 14 18.99 -16.84 1.15
C LEU A 14 18.40 -15.92 0.08
N PHE A 15 19.02 -15.84 -1.11
CA PHE A 15 18.47 -15.09 -2.23
C PHE A 15 17.14 -15.67 -2.70
N ALA A 16 17.02 -17.00 -2.82
CA ALA A 16 15.77 -17.65 -3.17
C ALA A 16 14.66 -17.32 -2.16
N LYS A 17 14.96 -17.36 -0.86
CA LYS A 17 14.02 -16.95 0.19
C LYS A 17 13.65 -15.47 0.07
N GLY A 18 14.60 -14.60 -0.22
CA GLY A 18 14.36 -13.17 -0.45
C GLY A 18 13.43 -12.92 -1.63
N VAL A 19 13.64 -13.60 -2.75
CA VAL A 19 12.77 -13.53 -3.94
C VAL A 19 11.35 -13.98 -3.58
N LEU A 20 11.21 -15.11 -2.90
CA LEU A 20 9.90 -15.62 -2.48
C LEU A 20 9.18 -14.64 -1.56
N MET A 21 9.87 -14.05 -0.58
CA MET A 21 9.30 -13.03 0.31
C MET A 21 8.82 -11.80 -0.47
N THR A 22 9.63 -11.29 -1.40
CA THR A 22 9.24 -10.15 -2.25
C THR A 22 7.98 -10.46 -3.06
N LEU A 23 7.94 -11.63 -3.71
CA LEU A 23 6.77 -12.05 -4.49
C LEU A 23 5.51 -12.17 -3.64
N GLN A 24 5.62 -12.77 -2.46
CA GLN A 24 4.50 -12.92 -1.53
C GLN A 24 3.96 -11.55 -1.09
N VAL A 25 4.84 -10.67 -0.62
CA VAL A 25 4.43 -9.32 -0.16
C VAL A 25 3.86 -8.52 -1.31
N SER A 26 4.52 -8.49 -2.47
CA SER A 26 4.03 -7.77 -3.65
C SER A 26 2.66 -8.25 -4.10
N LEU A 27 2.44 -9.57 -4.18
CA LEU A 27 1.16 -10.11 -4.61
C LEU A 27 0.03 -9.71 -3.67
N ILE A 28 0.23 -9.88 -2.37
CA ILE A 28 -0.78 -9.52 -1.35
C ILE A 28 -1.06 -8.01 -1.38
N SER A 29 -0.01 -7.19 -1.41
CA SER A 29 -0.13 -5.74 -1.46
C SER A 29 -0.84 -5.24 -2.72
N ILE A 30 -0.54 -5.84 -3.89
CA ILE A 30 -1.22 -5.50 -5.15
C ILE A 30 -2.69 -5.85 -5.07
N VAL A 31 -3.03 -7.08 -4.66
CA VAL A 31 -4.44 -7.52 -4.60
C VAL A 31 -5.25 -6.61 -3.67
N ILE A 32 -4.77 -6.37 -2.46
CA ILE A 32 -5.47 -5.52 -1.48
C ILE A 32 -5.50 -4.06 -1.96
N GLY A 33 -4.38 -3.55 -2.44
CA GLY A 33 -4.26 -2.18 -2.94
C GLY A 33 -5.17 -1.91 -4.14
N THR A 34 -5.31 -2.87 -5.05
CA THR A 34 -6.23 -2.78 -6.20
C THR A 34 -7.68 -2.81 -5.74
N LEU A 35 -8.07 -3.69 -4.81
CA LEU A 35 -9.44 -3.74 -4.31
C LEU A 35 -9.84 -2.42 -3.62
N ILE A 36 -9.00 -1.91 -2.71
CA ILE A 36 -9.24 -0.63 -2.05
C ILE A 36 -9.22 0.52 -3.06
N GLY A 37 -8.23 0.55 -3.94
CA GLY A 37 -8.08 1.57 -4.98
C GLY A 37 -9.27 1.62 -5.93
N LEU A 38 -9.84 0.47 -6.29
CA LEU A 38 -11.04 0.37 -7.11
C LEU A 38 -12.26 0.96 -6.39
N LEU A 39 -12.50 0.58 -5.13
CA LEU A 39 -13.62 1.10 -4.34
C LEU A 39 -13.53 2.63 -4.16
N VAL A 40 -12.34 3.12 -3.79
CA VAL A 40 -12.08 4.56 -3.64
C VAL A 40 -12.21 5.28 -4.99
N GLY A 41 -11.74 4.67 -6.09
CA GLY A 41 -11.88 5.19 -7.44
C GLY A 41 -13.34 5.33 -7.87
N MET A 42 -14.15 4.30 -7.63
CA MET A 42 -15.59 4.30 -7.88
C MET A 42 -16.29 5.39 -7.07
N LEU A 43 -15.93 5.56 -5.79
CA LEU A 43 -16.47 6.60 -4.93
C LEU A 43 -16.13 8.01 -5.42
N ARG A 44 -14.96 8.21 -6.04
CA ARG A 44 -14.59 9.51 -6.66
C ARG A 44 -15.37 9.80 -7.93
N LEU A 45 -15.75 8.78 -8.69
CA LEU A 45 -16.52 8.90 -9.92
C LEU A 45 -18.02 9.02 -9.67
N ALA A 46 -18.51 8.52 -8.53
CA ALA A 46 -19.91 8.58 -8.16
C ALA A 46 -20.38 10.04 -8.08
N ASP A 47 -21.46 10.34 -8.81
CA ASP A 47 -22.11 11.65 -8.82
C ASP A 47 -23.63 11.49 -8.72
N VAL A 48 -24.25 12.27 -7.85
CA VAL A 48 -25.70 12.23 -7.60
C VAL A 48 -26.25 13.62 -7.81
N ARG A 49 -27.05 13.78 -8.88
CA ARG A 49 -27.62 15.07 -9.28
C ARG A 49 -28.72 15.57 -8.34
N HIS A 50 -29.57 14.68 -7.81
CA HIS A 50 -30.73 15.02 -6.97
C HIS A 50 -30.97 13.98 -5.86
N GLY A 51 -31.41 14.43 -4.67
CA GLY A 51 -31.80 13.58 -3.54
C GLY A 51 -31.01 13.83 -2.22
N PRO A 52 -31.50 13.29 -1.08
CA PRO A 52 -30.89 13.48 0.25
C PRO A 52 -29.48 12.84 0.36
N TRP A 53 -29.18 11.84 -0.48
CA TRP A 53 -27.88 11.15 -0.54
C TRP A 53 -26.74 12.00 -1.13
N LYS A 54 -27.02 13.20 -1.64
CA LYS A 54 -26.00 14.10 -2.21
C LYS A 54 -24.95 14.53 -1.18
N TRP A 55 -25.38 14.89 0.04
CA TRP A 55 -24.49 15.35 1.11
C TRP A 55 -23.53 14.27 1.60
N PRO A 56 -24.00 13.05 1.99
CA PRO A 56 -23.08 11.99 2.41
C PRO A 56 -22.15 11.55 1.28
N LEU A 57 -22.64 11.49 0.03
CA LEU A 57 -21.78 11.13 -1.10
C LEU A 57 -20.70 12.18 -1.36
N LYS A 58 -21.02 13.48 -1.27
CA LYS A 58 -20.04 14.56 -1.45
C LYS A 58 -18.95 14.52 -0.36
N ALA A 59 -19.33 14.24 0.88
CA ALA A 59 -18.37 14.06 1.98
C ALA A 59 -17.47 12.84 1.74
N ALA A 60 -18.06 11.69 1.36
CA ALA A 60 -17.31 10.49 1.04
C ALA A 60 -16.36 10.69 -0.16
N ARG A 61 -16.78 11.45 -1.17
CA ARG A 61 -15.95 11.82 -2.33
C ARG A 61 -14.76 12.69 -1.94
N TRP A 62 -14.97 13.62 -1.01
CA TRP A 62 -13.91 14.45 -0.46
C TRP A 62 -12.92 13.63 0.36
N LEU A 63 -13.41 12.74 1.23
CA LEU A 63 -12.56 11.80 1.98
C LEU A 63 -11.76 10.88 1.07
N ALA A 64 -12.38 10.35 0.01
CA ALA A 64 -11.70 9.56 -1.02
C ALA A 64 -10.60 10.37 -1.73
N GLY A 65 -10.88 11.64 -2.03
CA GLY A 65 -9.90 12.57 -2.58
C GLY A 65 -8.72 12.81 -1.63
N PHE A 66 -9.01 13.03 -0.35
CA PHE A 66 -7.99 13.20 0.69
C PHE A 66 -7.13 11.94 0.85
N TYR A 67 -7.74 10.75 0.94
CA TYR A 67 -7.04 9.48 0.98
C TYR A 67 -6.07 9.34 -0.19
N VAL A 68 -6.54 9.54 -1.43
CA VAL A 68 -5.68 9.43 -2.63
C VAL A 68 -4.56 10.47 -2.60
N ALA A 69 -4.86 11.71 -2.21
CA ALA A 69 -3.86 12.77 -2.12
C ALA A 69 -2.80 12.50 -1.05
N PHE A 70 -3.18 11.98 0.11
CA PHE A 70 -2.26 11.62 1.19
C PHE A 70 -1.34 10.47 0.77
N PHE A 71 -1.90 9.36 0.29
CA PHE A 71 -1.10 8.17 -0.06
C PHE A 71 -0.26 8.36 -1.32
N ARG A 72 -0.66 9.22 -2.27
CA ARG A 72 0.15 9.56 -3.45
C ARG A 72 1.10 10.74 -3.21
N GLY A 73 0.79 11.62 -2.26
CA GLY A 73 1.57 12.82 -1.95
C GLY A 73 2.64 12.61 -0.89
N THR A 74 2.61 11.48 -0.17
CA THR A 74 3.62 11.14 0.85
C THR A 74 4.61 10.09 0.31
N PRO A 75 5.92 10.22 0.57
CA PRO A 75 6.89 9.21 0.16
C PRO A 75 6.59 7.85 0.82
N LEU A 76 6.68 6.77 0.04
CA LEU A 76 6.43 5.40 0.53
C LEU A 76 7.32 5.02 1.72
N PHE A 77 8.57 5.48 1.74
CA PHE A 77 9.47 5.27 2.87
C PHE A 77 8.91 5.87 4.18
N VAL A 78 8.36 7.09 4.13
CA VAL A 78 7.74 7.74 5.29
C VAL A 78 6.51 6.96 5.76
N GLN A 79 5.72 6.42 4.83
CA GLN A 79 4.55 5.59 5.17
C GLN A 79 4.97 4.34 5.94
N ILE A 80 6.03 3.65 5.49
CA ILE A 80 6.55 2.45 6.16
C ILE A 80 7.04 2.83 7.58
N MET A 81 7.78 3.93 7.73
CA MET A 81 8.23 4.39 9.04
C MET A 81 7.07 4.74 9.96
N LEU A 82 6.05 5.43 9.46
CA LEU A 82 4.87 5.79 10.24
C LEU A 82 4.13 4.54 10.73
N VAL A 83 3.95 3.54 9.87
CA VAL A 83 3.32 2.28 10.26
C VAL A 83 4.18 1.56 11.31
N HIS A 84 5.49 1.45 11.08
CA HIS A 84 6.37 0.70 11.95
C HIS A 84 6.57 1.36 13.34
N PHE A 85 6.78 2.68 13.39
CA PHE A 85 7.13 3.37 14.62
C PHE A 85 5.94 4.04 15.35
N ALA A 86 4.87 4.39 14.65
CA ALA A 86 3.71 5.03 15.28
C ALA A 86 2.52 4.08 15.41
N VAL A 87 2.15 3.37 14.33
CA VAL A 87 0.93 2.55 14.31
C VAL A 87 1.12 1.23 15.05
N MET A 88 2.19 0.47 14.76
CA MET A 88 2.41 -0.84 15.37
C MET A 88 2.48 -0.78 16.91
N PRO A 89 3.24 0.15 17.54
CA PRO A 89 3.29 0.24 19.00
C PRO A 89 1.97 0.71 19.64
N ALA A 90 1.12 1.42 18.89
CA ALA A 90 -0.20 1.82 19.37
C ALA A 90 -1.23 0.68 19.31
N LEU A 91 -1.02 -0.31 18.43
CA LEU A 91 -1.93 -1.45 18.25
C LEU A 91 -1.53 -2.67 19.07
N VAL A 92 -0.23 -2.85 19.31
CA VAL A 92 0.32 -3.99 20.04
C VAL A 92 1.07 -3.44 21.25
N HIS A 93 0.42 -3.50 22.42
CA HIS A 93 1.03 -3.22 23.72
C HIS A 93 1.86 -4.41 24.21
#